data_AF-A0AAW6FZY4-F1
#
_entry.id   AF-A0AAW6FZY4-F1
#
_cell.length_a   1.000
_cell.length_b   1.000
_cell.length_c   1.000
_cell.angle_alpha   90.00
_cell.angle_beta   90.00
_cell.angle_gamma   90.00
#
_symmetry.space_group_name_H-M   'P 1'
#
loop_
_entity.id
_entity.type
_entity.pdbx_description
1 polymer ?
#
loop_
_entity_poly.entity_id
_entity_poly.type
_entity_poly.pdbx_seq_one_letter_code
_entity_poly.pdbx_strand_id
1 'polypeptide(L)'
;GVFASSGNVQPYKYNGKEYDGKKGLNLYDYGARMYDAALGRFTTVDPSAENYFNTSLYAYCGNNPINRIDLDGLLLARILIYKVL
;
A
#
# COMPACT_ATOMS: atom_id res chain seq x y z
N GLY A 1 -9.71 29.02 21.48
CA GLY A 1 -10.87 28.62 20.67
C GLY A 1 -10.62 27.23 20.17
N VAL A 2 -11.52 26.28 20.48
CA VAL A 2 -11.40 24.90 20.01
C VAL A 2 -12.07 24.85 18.64
N PHE A 3 -11.28 24.80 17.57
CA PHE A 3 -11.82 24.56 16.25
C PHE A 3 -12.18 23.08 16.18
N ALA A 4 -13.46 22.77 16.37
CA ALA A 4 -14.01 21.50 15.94
C ALA A 4 -13.82 21.42 14.42
N SER A 5 -12.77 20.74 13.97
CA SER A 5 -12.67 20.25 12.60
C SER A 5 -13.80 19.24 12.45
N SER A 6 -14.91 19.66 11.83
CA SER A 6 -15.96 18.77 11.35
C SER A 6 -15.27 17.61 10.61
N GLY A 7 -15.37 16.41 11.20
CA GLY A 7 -14.55 15.25 10.90
C GLY A 7 -14.83 14.68 9.51
N ASN A 8 -14.41 15.38 8.47
CA ASN A 8 -14.28 14.82 7.13
C ASN A 8 -12.99 13.99 7.11
N VAL A 9 -13.05 12.84 7.78
CA VAL A 9 -11.96 11.86 7.74
C VAL A 9 -11.95 11.33 6.32
N GLN A 10 -11.04 11.84 5.49
CA GLN A 10 -10.84 11.33 4.14
C GLN A 10 -10.41 9.86 4.22
N PRO A 11 -11.26 8.91 3.78
CA PRO A 11 -11.01 7.49 4.00
C PRO A 11 -9.99 6.94 3.00
N TYR A 12 -9.83 7.56 1.83
CA TYR A 12 -8.88 7.13 0.80
C TYR A 12 -7.73 8.15 0.68
N LYS A 13 -6.48 7.69 0.78
CA LYS A 13 -5.31 8.59 0.68
C LYS A 13 -4.28 8.08 -0.34
N TYR A 14 -3.12 7.60 0.11
CA TYR A 14 -2.04 7.14 -0.75
C TYR A 14 -2.54 6.11 -1.78
N ASN A 15 -2.29 6.38 -3.07
CA ASN A 15 -2.73 5.56 -4.21
C ASN A 15 -4.23 5.23 -4.22
N GLY A 16 -5.07 6.08 -3.62
CA GLY A 16 -6.51 5.85 -3.52
C GLY A 16 -6.88 4.66 -2.63
N LYS A 17 -5.98 4.21 -1.76
CA LYS A 17 -6.22 3.10 -0.83
C LYS A 17 -6.86 3.56 0.46
N GLU A 18 -7.71 2.71 1.01
CA GLU A 18 -8.40 2.97 2.28
C GLU A 18 -7.35 3.07 3.39
N TYR A 19 -7.45 4.14 4.18
CA TYR A 19 -6.55 4.44 5.27
C TYR A 19 -7.15 3.98 6.60
N ASP A 20 -6.57 2.93 7.19
CA ASP A 20 -6.90 2.47 8.53
C ASP A 20 -5.96 3.11 9.57
N GLY A 21 -6.47 4.18 10.21
CA GLY A 21 -5.80 4.87 11.31
C GLY A 21 -5.96 4.21 12.69
N LYS A 22 -6.56 3.01 12.80
CA LYS A 22 -6.81 2.36 14.08
C LYS A 22 -5.50 2.10 14.82
N LYS A 23 -5.55 2.29 16.14
CA LYS A 23 -4.44 2.03 17.08
C LYS A 23 -3.13 2.75 16.73
N GLY A 24 -3.17 3.79 15.90
CA GLY A 24 -2.00 4.55 15.48
C GLY A 24 -1.08 3.85 14.48
N LEU A 25 -1.50 2.72 13.91
CA LEU A 25 -0.68 1.97 12.94
C LEU A 25 -0.66 2.60 11.54
N ASN A 26 -1.69 3.37 11.19
CA ASN A 26 -1.74 4.18 9.96
C ASN A 26 -1.48 3.37 8.69
N LEU A 27 -2.20 2.27 8.53
CA LEU A 27 -2.02 1.30 7.45
C LEU A 27 -2.94 1.60 6.28
N TYR A 28 -2.58 1.08 5.11
CA TYR A 28 -3.37 1.16 3.89
C TYR A 28 -3.87 -0.21 3.47
N ASP A 29 -5.16 -0.32 3.19
CA ASP A 29 -5.75 -1.56 2.67
C ASP A 29 -5.52 -1.65 1.16
N TYR A 30 -4.67 -2.60 0.75
CA TYR A 30 -4.41 -2.91 -0.66
C TYR A 30 -5.23 -4.11 -1.15
N GLY A 31 -6.08 -4.72 -0.32
CA GLY A 31 -6.87 -5.90 -0.64
C GLY A 31 -6.26 -7.18 -0.08
N ALA A 32 -5.19 -7.69 -0.70
CA ALA A 32 -4.55 -8.92 -0.23
C ALA A 32 -3.69 -8.69 1.02
N ARG A 33 -3.20 -7.46 1.22
CA ARG A 33 -2.27 -7.12 2.31
C ARG A 33 -2.48 -5.70 2.81
N MET A 34 -2.11 -5.47 4.06
CA MET A 34 -2.02 -4.13 4.64
C MET A 34 -0.62 -3.56 4.38
N TYR A 35 -0.57 -2.32 3.91
CA TYR A 35 0.66 -1.60 3.60
C TYR A 35 0.99 -0.57 4.67
N ASP A 36 2.20 -0.61 5.18
CA ASP A 36 2.75 0.40 6.08
C ASP A 36 3.56 1.41 5.25
N ALA A 37 3.00 2.61 5.09
CA ALA A 37 3.64 3.67 4.32
C ALA A 37 4.86 4.29 5.04
N ALA A 38 4.96 4.18 6.37
CA ALA A 38 6.13 4.66 7.11
C ALA A 38 7.33 3.73 6.90
N LEU A 39 7.08 2.42 6.79
CA LEU A 39 8.12 1.41 6.52
C LEU A 39 8.36 1.14 5.03
N GLY A 40 7.44 1.54 4.15
CA GLY A 40 7.52 1.32 2.71
C GLY A 40 7.33 -0.16 2.31
N ARG A 41 6.58 -0.95 3.07
CA ARG A 41 6.42 -2.41 2.87
C ARG A 41 5.07 -2.93 3.34
N PHE A 42 4.74 -4.15 2.93
CA PHE A 42 3.58 -4.86 3.46
C PHE A 42 3.84 -5.44 4.85
N THR A 43 2.79 -5.58 5.65
CA THR A 43 2.87 -6.12 7.01
C THR A 43 2.80 -7.65 7.06
N THR A 44 2.43 -8.30 5.95
CA THR A 44 2.30 -9.75 5.81
C THR A 44 3.05 -10.28 4.58
N VAL A 45 3.38 -11.58 4.61
CA VAL A 45 3.97 -12.30 3.49
C VAL A 45 3.02 -12.27 2.29
N ASP A 46 3.55 -12.03 1.09
CA ASP A 46 2.78 -12.13 -0.15
C ASP A 46 2.19 -13.53 -0.33
N PRO A 47 0.86 -13.67 -0.48
CA PRO A 47 0.22 -14.95 -0.81
C PRO A 47 0.77 -15.63 -2.07
N SER A 48 1.31 -14.84 -3.01
CA SER A 48 1.90 -15.31 -4.26
C SER A 48 3.42 -15.51 -4.21
N ALA A 49 4.02 -15.45 -3.02
CA ALA A 49 5.46 -15.57 -2.77
C ALA A 49 6.14 -16.78 -3.45
N GLU A 50 5.45 -17.91 -3.60
CA GLU A 50 6.00 -19.10 -4.24
C GLU A 50 6.23 -18.95 -5.76
N ASN A 51 5.63 -17.94 -6.38
CA ASN A 51 5.71 -17.70 -7.81
C ASN A 51 6.91 -16.82 -8.19
N TYR A 52 7.65 -16.29 -7.21
CA TYR A 52 8.83 -15.45 -7.43
C TYR A 52 9.81 -15.54 -6.26
N PHE A 53 11.10 -15.70 -6.55
CA PHE A 53 12.11 -15.92 -5.50
C PHE A 53 13.12 -14.78 -5.36
N ASN A 54 13.13 -13.84 -6.31
CA ASN A 54 14.12 -12.77 -6.40
C ASN A 54 13.69 -11.46 -5.72
N THR A 55 12.55 -11.46 -5.03
CA THR A 55 11.99 -10.26 -4.38
C THR A 55 11.61 -10.57 -2.94
N SER A 56 11.73 -9.58 -2.05
CA SER A 56 11.30 -9.76 -0.66
C SER A 56 9.79 -10.05 -0.59
N LEU A 57 9.42 -10.98 0.29
CA LEU A 57 8.04 -11.38 0.57
C LEU A 57 7.14 -10.23 1.06
N TYR A 58 7.75 -9.13 1.50
CA TYR A 58 7.08 -7.94 2.02
C TYR A 58 7.23 -6.73 1.09
N ALA A 59 7.89 -6.89 -0.06
CA ALA A 59 8.20 -5.78 -0.95
C ALA A 59 6.94 -5.11 -1.48
N TYR A 60 6.94 -3.78 -1.45
CA TYR A 60 5.97 -2.97 -2.17
C TYR A 60 6.51 -2.62 -3.54
N CYS A 61 5.72 -2.84 -4.61
CA CYS A 61 6.06 -2.45 -5.98
C CYS A 61 7.40 -2.96 -6.52
N GLY A 62 7.93 -4.06 -5.99
CA GLY A 62 9.29 -4.53 -6.32
C GLY A 62 10.36 -3.48 -6.03
N ASN A 63 10.19 -2.71 -4.95
CA ASN A 63 11.07 -1.61 -4.52
C ASN A 63 11.17 -0.43 -5.52
N ASN A 64 10.17 -0.23 -6.39
CA ASN A 64 10.13 0.93 -7.28
C ASN A 64 8.80 1.70 -7.17
N PRO A 65 8.44 2.24 -5.99
CA PRO A 65 7.14 2.89 -5.73
C PRO A 65 6.95 4.24 -6.44
N ILE A 66 8.01 4.78 -7.06
CA ILE A 66 7.92 6.02 -7.85
C ILE A 66 7.29 5.75 -9.22
N ASN A 67 7.63 4.61 -9.82
CA ASN A 67 7.21 4.28 -11.19
C ASN A 67 6.09 3.23 -11.24
N ARG A 68 5.78 2.61 -10.10
CA ARG A 68 4.92 1.43 -9.98
C ARG A 68 3.91 1.62 -8.86
N ILE A 69 2.68 1.15 -9.10
CA ILE A 69 1.66 0.98 -8.06
C ILE A 69 1.21 -0.47 -8.08
N ASP A 70 1.33 -1.14 -6.93
CA ASP A 70 0.73 -2.46 -6.65
C ASP A 70 -0.77 -2.25 -6.37
N LEU A 71 -1.64 -2.85 -7.18
CA LEU A 71 -3.07 -2.53 -7.17
C LEU A 71 -3.89 -3.38 -6.20
N ASP A 72 -3.46 -4.58 -5.89
CA ASP A 72 -4.22 -5.54 -5.09
C ASP A 72 -3.40 -6.15 -3.94
N GLY A 73 -2.17 -5.66 -3.74
CA GLY A 73 -1.29 -6.15 -2.72
C GLY A 73 -0.67 -7.48 -3.11
N LEU A 74 -0.50 -7.80 -4.39
CA LEU A 74 0.18 -9.00 -4.86
C LEU A 74 1.25 -8.57 -5.87
N LEU A 75 2.51 -8.90 -5.62
CA LEU A 75 3.61 -8.43 -6.46
C LEU A 75 3.45 -8.81 -7.94
N LEU A 76 2.83 -9.96 -8.22
CA LEU A 76 2.60 -10.46 -9.57
C LEU A 76 1.34 -9.93 -10.23
N ALA A 77 0.40 -9.38 -9.47
CA ALA A 77 -0.83 -8.89 -10.03
C ALA A 77 -0.73 -7.39 -10.29
N ARG A 78 -0.94 -7.05 -11.56
CA ARG A 78 -1.06 -5.70 -12.13
C ARG A 78 -0.33 -4.59 -11.37
N ILE A 79 0.97 -4.49 -11.63
CA ILE A 79 1.70 -3.25 -11.39
C ILE A 79 1.34 -2.25 -12.50
N LEU A 80 0.76 -1.10 -12.15
CA LEU A 80 0.67 0.02 -13.09
C LEU A 80 2.06 0.65 -13.23
N ILE A 81 2.66 0.49 -14.40
CA ILE A 81 3.84 1.26 -14.79
C ILE A 81 3.33 2.55 -15.40
N TYR A 82 3.58 3.69 -14.75
CA TYR A 82 3.45 4.97 -15.45
C TYR A 82 4.57 5.02 -16.49
N LYS A 83 4.25 4.61 -17.72
CA LYS A 83 5.06 4.93 -18.87
C LYS A 83 4.97 6.45 -19.00
N VAL A 84 6.07 7.15 -18.70
CA VAL A 84 6.31 8.46 -19.30
C VAL A 84 6.22 8.24 -20.80
N LEU A 85 5.10 8.65 -21.38
CA LEU A 85 4.89 8.92 -22.80
C LEU A 85 4.48 10.39 -22.88
#